data_AF-A0A1M5XB40-F1
#
_entry.id   AF-A0A1M5XB40-F1
#
_cell.length_a   1.000
_cell.length_b   1.000
_cell.length_c   1.000
_cell.angle_alpha   90.00
_cell.angle_beta   90.00
_cell.angle_gamma   90.00
#
_symmetry.space_group_name_H-M   'P 1'
#
loop_
_entity.id
_entity.type
_entity.pdbx_description
1 polymer ?
#
loop_
_entity_poly.entity_id
_entity_poly.type
_entity_poly.pdbx_seq_one_letter_code
_entity_poly.pdbx_strand_id
1 'polypeptide(L)'
;MIMIVNKKKGTITITIAISMVVLLLCVALSIDIGMLAVEKSSLQNACDAAALAAARELPNTTKAESVARKYAVDNGAENDKVNVAFSEKNYKITVTAENNEVKFLFAPLMNKDKGQVVTSASAITGSISGMKNLRPYAIEDTTLEFNKEYNLKEGAGNGYSGNYGTVYLEGSGADDLKETVRNGSKEMHYIGDLIYTATGNKVSVNSEVQTLISKCKDGCTSNNYKENCPRLITIPIVDSLNVNGKKSVEIVGFAKFFINELSIEGNGNGHTTIKGYFIKSVESGKVDGAATNYGLSGIKLVK
;
A
#
# COMPACT_ATOMS: atom_id res chain seq x y z
N MET A 1 -66.34 -7.93 -54.86
CA MET A 1 -65.25 -6.93 -54.76
C MET A 1 -63.96 -7.68 -54.45
N ILE A 2 -63.20 -8.05 -55.48
CA ILE A 2 -61.93 -8.79 -55.34
C ILE A 2 -60.84 -7.76 -55.07
N MET A 3 -60.36 -7.67 -53.83
CA MET A 3 -59.14 -6.92 -53.51
C MET A 3 -57.94 -7.85 -53.70
N ILE A 4 -57.19 -7.57 -54.75
CA ILE A 4 -55.90 -8.17 -55.06
C ILE A 4 -54.91 -7.79 -53.95
N VAL A 5 -54.59 -8.76 -53.08
CA VAL A 5 -53.47 -8.63 -52.14
C VAL A 5 -52.18 -8.79 -52.95
N ASN A 6 -51.57 -7.67 -53.32
CA ASN A 6 -50.26 -7.64 -53.97
C ASN A 6 -49.18 -8.22 -53.02
N LYS A 7 -48.64 -9.40 -53.38
CA LYS A 7 -47.53 -10.06 -52.67
C LYS A 7 -46.23 -9.26 -52.81
N LYS A 8 -45.93 -8.36 -51.87
CA LYS A 8 -44.60 -7.70 -51.72
C LYS A 8 -43.54 -8.63 -51.09
N LYS A 9 -43.41 -9.89 -51.54
CA LYS A 9 -42.45 -10.85 -50.94
C LYS A 9 -40.99 -10.60 -51.35
N GLY A 10 -40.72 -9.99 -52.50
CA GLY A 10 -39.35 -9.76 -52.99
C GLY A 10 -38.60 -8.62 -52.29
N THR A 11 -39.26 -7.48 -52.09
CA THR A 11 -38.63 -6.29 -51.47
C THR A 11 -38.27 -6.54 -50.00
N ILE A 12 -39.12 -7.27 -49.26
CA ILE A 12 -38.89 -7.57 -47.84
C ILE A 12 -37.61 -8.41 -47.66
N THR A 13 -37.38 -9.40 -48.52
CA THR A 13 -36.16 -10.23 -48.48
C THR A 13 -34.90 -9.39 -48.70
N ILE A 14 -34.94 -8.44 -49.64
CA ILE A 14 -33.80 -7.54 -49.92
C ILE A 14 -33.51 -6.65 -48.72
N THR A 15 -34.54 -6.03 -48.13
CA THR A 15 -34.39 -5.19 -46.94
C THR A 15 -33.83 -5.98 -45.76
N ILE A 16 -34.34 -7.20 -45.50
CA ILE A 16 -33.83 -8.06 -44.43
C ILE A 16 -32.37 -8.45 -44.67
N ALA A 17 -32.00 -8.80 -45.91
CA ALA A 17 -30.63 -9.15 -46.25
C ALA A 17 -29.67 -7.98 -45.98
N ILE A 18 -30.04 -6.76 -46.41
CA ILE A 18 -29.24 -5.55 -46.15
C ILE A 18 -29.14 -5.27 -44.66
N SER A 19 -30.26 -5.32 -43.92
CA SER A 19 -30.27 -5.11 -42.47
C SER A 19 -29.39 -6.12 -41.73
N MET A 20 -29.39 -7.39 -42.17
CA MET A 20 -28.57 -8.43 -41.56
C MET A 20 -27.07 -8.18 -41.80
N VAL A 21 -26.69 -7.72 -42.99
CA VAL A 21 -25.31 -7.29 -43.27
C VAL A 21 -24.91 -6.12 -42.37
N VAL A 22 -25.76 -5.11 -42.22
CA VAL A 22 -25.48 -3.97 -41.34
C VAL A 22 -25.31 -4.43 -39.88
N LEU A 23 -26.16 -5.32 -39.39
CA LEU A 23 -26.04 -5.87 -38.04
C LEU A 23 -24.73 -6.65 -37.84
N LEU A 24 -24.32 -7.46 -38.82
CA LEU A 24 -23.04 -8.18 -38.75
C LEU A 24 -21.83 -7.23 -38.72
N LEU A 25 -21.88 -6.14 -39.49
CA LEU A 25 -20.84 -5.11 -39.46
C LEU A 25 -20.76 -4.40 -38.09
N CYS A 26 -21.90 -4.15 -37.44
CA CYS A 26 -21.92 -3.59 -36.09
C CYS A 26 -21.30 -4.53 -35.05
N VAL A 27 -21.57 -5.84 -35.15
CA VAL A 27 -20.98 -6.86 -34.26
C VAL A 27 -19.47 -6.96 -34.49
N ALA A 28 -19.05 -7.01 -35.75
CA ALA A 28 -17.65 -7.01 -36.15
C ALA A 28 -16.87 -5.81 -35.55
N LEU A 29 -17.40 -4.59 -35.71
CA LEU A 29 -16.80 -3.39 -35.13
C LEU A 29 -16.76 -3.44 -33.60
N SER A 30 -17.81 -3.98 -32.97
CA SER A 30 -17.86 -4.12 -31.51
C SER A 30 -16.78 -5.07 -30.98
N ILE A 31 -16.45 -6.13 -31.73
CA ILE A 31 -15.37 -7.06 -31.39
C ILE A 31 -14.01 -6.35 -31.45
N ASP A 32 -13.73 -5.61 -32.53
CA ASP A 32 -12.46 -4.89 -32.67
C ASP A 32 -12.24 -3.81 -31.60
N ILE A 33 -13.30 -3.06 -31.26
CA ILE A 33 -13.26 -2.10 -30.14
C ILE A 33 -13.05 -2.83 -28.82
N GLY A 34 -13.70 -3.98 -28.63
CA GLY A 34 -13.53 -4.83 -27.44
C GLY A 34 -12.08 -5.28 -27.28
N MET A 35 -11.43 -5.73 -28.36
CA MET A 35 -10.03 -6.14 -28.35
C MET A 35 -9.10 -5.00 -27.95
N LEU A 36 -9.29 -3.79 -28.50
CA LEU A 36 -8.52 -2.61 -28.10
C LEU A 36 -8.74 -2.24 -26.63
N ALA A 37 -9.97 -2.34 -26.14
CA ALA A 37 -10.29 -2.02 -24.75
C ALA A 37 -9.65 -3.02 -23.78
N VAL A 38 -9.65 -4.31 -24.11
CA VAL A 38 -8.98 -5.36 -23.34
C VAL A 38 -7.47 -5.12 -23.31
N GLU A 39 -6.86 -4.85 -24.47
CA GLU A 39 -5.41 -4.57 -24.52
C GLU A 39 -5.05 -3.33 -23.71
N LYS A 40 -5.83 -2.25 -23.84
CA LYS A 40 -5.64 -1.04 -23.04
C LYS A 40 -5.73 -1.31 -21.54
N SER A 41 -6.69 -2.14 -21.11
CA SER A 41 -6.80 -2.50 -19.70
C SER A 41 -5.61 -3.35 -19.22
N SER A 42 -5.14 -4.27 -20.06
CA SER A 42 -3.97 -5.11 -19.76
C SER A 42 -2.71 -4.26 -19.59
N LEU A 43 -2.44 -3.37 -20.55
CA LEU A 43 -1.25 -2.52 -20.56
C LEU A 43 -1.27 -1.49 -19.42
N GLN A 44 -2.45 -0.95 -19.07
CA GLN A 44 -2.59 -0.07 -17.90
C GLN A 44 -2.27 -0.81 -16.60
N ASN A 45 -2.77 -2.03 -16.42
CA ASN A 45 -2.46 -2.84 -15.25
C ASN A 45 -0.94 -3.13 -15.14
N ALA A 46 -0.29 -3.37 -16.27
CA ALA A 46 1.17 -3.53 -16.34
C ALA A 46 1.90 -2.26 -15.89
N CYS A 47 1.48 -1.08 -16.37
CA CYS A 47 2.04 0.19 -15.94
C CYS A 47 1.82 0.46 -14.44
N ASP A 48 0.61 0.21 -13.93
CA ASP A 48 0.27 0.43 -12.52
C ASP A 48 1.12 -0.47 -11.61
N ALA A 49 1.25 -1.76 -11.95
CA ALA A 49 2.10 -2.70 -11.22
C ALA A 49 3.57 -2.30 -11.26
N ALA A 50 4.07 -1.91 -12.44
CA ALA A 50 5.45 -1.46 -12.62
C ALA A 50 5.77 -0.19 -11.82
N ALA A 51 4.90 0.82 -11.89
CA ALA A 51 5.10 2.07 -11.17
C ALA A 51 5.10 1.84 -9.65
N LEU A 52 4.15 1.05 -9.13
CA LEU A 52 4.04 0.77 -7.70
C LEU A 52 5.24 -0.05 -7.17
N ALA A 53 5.69 -1.05 -7.92
CA ALA A 53 6.85 -1.85 -7.56
C ALA A 53 8.15 -1.03 -7.57
N ALA A 54 8.34 -0.22 -8.61
CA ALA A 54 9.53 0.60 -8.77
C ALA A 54 9.61 1.75 -7.76
N ALA A 55 8.47 2.30 -7.32
CA ALA A 55 8.44 3.33 -6.28
C ALA A 55 9.01 2.84 -4.93
N ARG A 56 9.07 1.51 -4.67
CA ARG A 56 9.72 0.93 -3.48
C ARG A 56 11.23 1.11 -3.47
N GLU A 57 11.81 1.25 -4.65
CA GLU A 57 13.26 1.35 -4.80
C GLU A 57 13.74 2.80 -4.83
N LEU A 58 12.82 3.76 -4.91
CA LEU A 58 13.16 5.17 -4.83
C LEU A 58 13.73 5.53 -3.44
N PRO A 59 14.74 6.43 -3.37
CA PRO A 59 15.22 7.30 -4.45
C PRO A 59 16.32 6.68 -5.35
N ASN A 60 16.60 5.37 -5.25
CA ASN A 60 17.58 4.70 -6.12
C ASN A 60 16.99 4.50 -7.52
N THR A 61 17.21 5.47 -8.41
CA THR A 61 16.65 5.49 -9.77
C THR A 61 17.12 4.32 -10.64
N THR A 62 18.38 3.89 -10.51
CA THR A 62 18.92 2.75 -11.28
C THR A 62 18.18 1.46 -10.94
N LYS A 63 17.98 1.19 -9.65
CA LYS A 63 17.24 0.00 -9.21
C LYS A 63 15.75 0.11 -9.54
N ALA A 64 15.16 1.30 -9.33
CA ALA A 64 13.76 1.57 -9.67
C ALA A 64 13.47 1.37 -11.16
N GLU A 65 14.33 1.83 -12.06
CA GLU A 65 14.16 1.63 -13.51
C GLU A 65 14.20 0.14 -13.88
N SER A 66 15.18 -0.59 -13.35
CA SER A 66 15.30 -2.04 -13.59
C SER A 66 14.06 -2.79 -13.11
N VAL A 67 13.55 -2.45 -11.92
CA VAL A 67 12.32 -3.05 -11.36
C VAL A 67 11.09 -2.64 -12.18
N ALA A 68 10.96 -1.39 -12.61
CA ALA A 68 9.85 -0.92 -13.44
C ALA A 68 9.76 -1.72 -14.75
N ARG A 69 10.88 -1.84 -15.48
CA ARG A 69 10.94 -2.60 -16.73
C ARG A 69 10.61 -4.07 -16.52
N LYS A 70 11.18 -4.68 -15.47
CA LYS A 70 10.89 -6.07 -15.12
C LYS A 70 9.40 -6.30 -14.89
N TYR A 71 8.77 -5.51 -14.02
CA TYR A 71 7.36 -5.68 -13.70
C TYR A 71 6.45 -5.37 -14.89
N ALA A 72 6.78 -4.38 -15.73
CA ALA A 72 6.02 -4.11 -16.95
C ALA A 72 6.05 -5.31 -17.90
N VAL A 73 7.22 -5.92 -18.12
CA VAL A 73 7.39 -7.09 -18.98
C VAL A 73 6.71 -8.34 -18.39
N ASP A 74 6.86 -8.56 -17.08
CA ASP A 74 6.20 -9.68 -16.38
C ASP A 74 4.65 -9.56 -16.45
N ASN A 75 4.12 -8.35 -16.68
CA ASN A 75 2.69 -8.07 -16.88
C ASN A 75 2.29 -7.90 -18.36
N GLY A 76 3.14 -8.32 -19.30
CA GLY A 76 2.79 -8.42 -20.73
C GLY A 76 3.15 -7.22 -21.59
N ALA A 77 3.87 -6.22 -21.08
CA ALA A 77 4.41 -5.15 -21.91
C ALA A 77 5.68 -5.60 -22.67
N GLU A 78 5.95 -5.00 -23.83
CA GLU A 78 7.18 -5.22 -24.59
C GLU A 78 8.32 -4.38 -24.03
N ASN A 79 9.50 -4.97 -23.81
CA ASN A 79 10.62 -4.32 -23.13
C ASN A 79 11.09 -3.03 -23.84
N ASP A 80 11.18 -3.05 -25.18
CA ASP A 80 11.58 -1.90 -26.00
C ASP A 80 10.49 -0.82 -26.11
N LYS A 81 9.26 -1.12 -25.65
CA LYS A 81 8.13 -0.20 -25.62
C LYS A 81 7.82 0.34 -24.24
N VAL A 82 8.67 0.06 -23.25
CA VAL A 82 8.56 0.63 -21.89
C VAL A 82 9.49 1.81 -21.74
N ASN A 83 8.95 2.97 -21.38
CA ASN A 83 9.70 4.15 -21.00
C ASN A 83 9.50 4.47 -19.52
N VAL A 84 10.56 4.90 -18.84
CA VAL A 84 10.57 5.21 -17.41
C VAL A 84 11.12 6.62 -17.23
N ALA A 85 10.36 7.47 -16.53
CA ALA A 85 10.76 8.83 -16.21
C ALA A 85 10.71 9.08 -14.70
N PHE A 86 11.63 9.91 -14.22
CA PHE A 86 11.69 10.33 -12.82
C PHE A 86 11.41 11.84 -12.72
N SER A 87 10.68 12.23 -11.67
CA SER A 87 10.39 13.64 -11.38
C SER A 87 10.35 13.88 -9.86
N GLU A 88 10.10 15.11 -9.44
CA GLU A 88 10.02 15.50 -8.02
C GLU A 88 11.27 15.08 -7.22
N LYS A 89 12.47 15.45 -7.70
CA LYS A 89 13.76 15.06 -7.09
C LYS A 89 13.93 13.54 -6.91
N ASN A 90 13.39 12.75 -7.84
CA ASN A 90 13.39 11.28 -7.84
C ASN A 90 12.47 10.64 -6.79
N TYR A 91 11.45 11.36 -6.32
CA TYR A 91 10.38 10.81 -5.47
C TYR A 91 9.14 10.39 -6.26
N LYS A 92 9.08 10.72 -7.56
CA LYS A 92 8.03 10.29 -8.48
C LYS A 92 8.63 9.51 -9.64
N ILE A 93 8.04 8.36 -9.93
CA ILE A 93 8.34 7.55 -11.12
C ILE A 93 7.10 7.46 -12.01
N THR A 94 7.29 7.57 -13.32
CA THR A 94 6.25 7.41 -14.34
C THR A 94 6.69 6.30 -15.30
N VAL A 95 5.86 5.28 -15.46
CA VAL A 95 6.06 4.18 -16.41
C VAL A 95 5.06 4.35 -17.54
N THR A 96 5.55 4.36 -18.78
CA THR A 96 4.74 4.42 -20.00
C THR A 96 5.01 3.16 -20.81
N ALA A 97 3.96 2.52 -21.29
CA ALA A 97 4.06 1.35 -22.16
C ALA A 97 3.20 1.53 -23.41
N GLU A 98 3.70 1.01 -24.54
CA GLU A 98 3.05 1.09 -25.84
C GLU A 98 2.87 -0.31 -26.46
N ASN A 99 1.75 -0.53 -27.13
CA ASN A 99 1.52 -1.68 -28.00
C ASN A 99 0.92 -1.19 -29.33
N ASN A 100 1.68 -1.34 -30.41
CA ASN A 100 1.29 -0.89 -31.76
C ASN A 100 0.81 -2.05 -32.65
N GLU A 101 0.65 -3.24 -32.08
CA GLU A 101 0.48 -4.50 -32.79
C GLU A 101 -0.90 -5.15 -32.59
N VAL A 102 -1.88 -4.41 -32.04
CA VAL A 102 -3.22 -4.95 -31.79
C VAL A 102 -3.91 -5.27 -33.11
N LYS A 103 -3.91 -6.54 -33.50
CA LYS A 103 -4.49 -7.01 -34.76
C LYS A 103 -6.01 -6.94 -34.69
N PHE A 104 -6.60 -6.22 -35.63
CA PHE A 104 -8.05 -6.23 -35.80
C PHE A 104 -8.50 -7.45 -36.59
N LEU A 105 -9.69 -7.95 -36.27
CA LEU A 105 -10.30 -9.08 -36.97
C LEU A 105 -11.14 -8.62 -38.16
N PHE A 106 -11.87 -7.51 -38.03
CA PHE A 106 -12.82 -7.06 -39.05
C PHE A 106 -12.53 -5.68 -39.63
N ALA A 107 -11.82 -4.80 -38.91
CA ALA A 107 -11.34 -3.52 -39.40
C ALA A 107 -10.42 -3.59 -40.63
N PRO A 108 -9.74 -4.72 -40.97
CA PRO A 108 -9.07 -4.87 -42.26
C PRO A 108 -10.01 -4.67 -43.46
N LEU A 109 -11.32 -4.97 -43.32
CA LEU A 109 -12.34 -4.66 -44.34
C LEU A 109 -12.43 -3.16 -44.65
N MET A 110 -11.95 -2.32 -43.72
CA MET A 110 -11.88 -0.86 -43.82
C MET A 110 -10.44 -0.36 -43.96
N ASN A 111 -9.51 -1.21 -44.40
CA ASN A 111 -8.09 -0.90 -44.59
C ASN A 111 -7.39 -0.46 -43.28
N LYS A 112 -7.79 -1.05 -42.14
CA LYS A 112 -7.15 -0.87 -40.83
C LYS A 112 -6.78 -2.23 -40.25
N ASP A 113 -5.51 -2.59 -40.36
CA ASP A 113 -5.04 -3.92 -39.93
C ASP A 113 -4.66 -3.99 -38.45
N LYS A 114 -4.24 -2.86 -37.88
CA LYS A 114 -3.71 -2.77 -36.51
C LYS A 114 -4.18 -1.51 -35.80
N GLY A 115 -4.24 -1.59 -34.47
CA GLY A 115 -4.45 -0.47 -33.57
C GLY A 115 -3.25 -0.21 -32.66
N GLN A 116 -3.16 1.02 -32.16
CA GLN A 116 -2.14 1.45 -31.20
C GLN A 116 -2.80 1.73 -29.85
N VAL A 117 -2.14 1.27 -28.78
CA VAL A 117 -2.49 1.50 -27.39
C VAL A 117 -1.27 2.07 -26.69
N VAL A 118 -1.44 3.21 -26.02
CA VAL A 118 -0.42 3.82 -25.15
C VAL A 118 -1.06 4.03 -23.78
N THR A 119 -0.37 3.58 -22.74
CA THR A 119 -0.81 3.75 -21.35
C THR A 119 0.34 4.24 -20.49
N SER A 120 0.01 4.91 -19.39
CA SER A 120 1.00 5.35 -18.43
C SER A 120 0.44 5.30 -17.01
N ALA A 121 1.34 5.10 -16.05
CA ALA A 121 1.04 5.15 -14.64
C ALA A 121 2.17 5.87 -13.90
N SER A 122 1.84 6.65 -12.88
CA SER A 122 2.83 7.26 -12.00
C SER A 122 2.66 6.77 -10.57
N ALA A 123 3.77 6.65 -9.85
CA ALA A 123 3.77 6.39 -8.42
C ALA A 123 4.74 7.34 -7.71
N ILE A 124 4.35 7.76 -6.52
CA ILE A 124 5.19 8.57 -5.63
C ILE A 124 5.63 7.74 -4.42
N THR A 125 6.85 7.97 -3.96
CA THR A 125 7.31 7.59 -2.63
C THR A 125 7.44 8.85 -1.78
N GLY A 126 7.07 8.77 -0.50
CA GLY A 126 7.17 9.91 0.40
C GLY A 126 6.87 9.52 1.83
N SER A 127 6.84 10.48 2.73
CA SER A 127 6.52 10.22 4.13
C SER A 127 5.05 9.85 4.30
N ILE A 128 4.79 8.94 5.23
CA ILE A 128 3.41 8.51 5.54
C ILE A 128 2.76 9.57 6.41
N SER A 129 1.71 10.20 5.90
CA SER A 129 0.86 11.17 6.61
C SER A 129 -0.30 10.52 7.37
N GLY A 130 -0.61 9.27 7.09
CA GLY A 130 -1.59 8.50 7.86
C GLY A 130 -1.68 7.04 7.46
N MET A 131 -1.97 6.19 8.44
CA MET A 131 -2.07 4.74 8.28
C MET A 131 -2.93 4.05 9.32
N LYS A 132 -3.31 2.82 9.01
CA LYS A 132 -4.01 1.87 9.89
C LYS A 132 -3.04 0.79 10.39
N ASN A 133 -3.54 -0.15 11.19
CA ASN A 133 -2.78 -1.29 11.71
C ASN A 133 -1.62 -0.88 12.63
N LEU A 134 -1.75 0.26 13.30
CA LEU A 134 -0.78 0.74 14.28
C LEU A 134 -0.85 -0.10 15.55
N ARG A 135 0.29 -0.35 16.18
CA ARG A 135 0.36 -0.93 17.52
C ARG A 135 0.35 0.18 18.56
N PRO A 136 -0.25 -0.06 19.74
CA PRO A 136 -0.53 0.96 20.76
C PRO A 136 0.71 1.31 21.58
N TYR A 137 1.86 1.41 20.91
CA TYR A 137 3.12 1.83 21.49
C TYR A 137 3.57 3.10 20.80
N ALA A 138 4.22 4.00 21.51
CA ALA A 138 4.72 5.24 20.95
C ALA A 138 6.11 5.55 21.48
N ILE A 139 6.88 6.26 20.66
CA ILE A 139 8.16 6.86 21.06
C ILE A 139 8.08 8.37 20.80
N GLU A 140 8.81 9.14 21.59
CA GLU A 140 8.92 10.59 21.38
C GLU A 140 9.66 10.92 20.08
N ASP A 141 9.37 12.09 19.53
CA ASP A 141 10.08 12.64 18.37
C ASP A 141 11.58 12.77 18.67
N THR A 142 12.34 11.88 18.06
CA THR A 142 13.79 11.86 18.20
C THR A 142 14.43 11.30 16.94
N THR A 143 15.72 11.60 16.76
CA THR A 143 16.50 11.05 15.66
C THR A 143 16.69 9.55 15.87
N LEU A 144 16.08 8.74 15.01
CA LEU A 144 16.18 7.28 15.08
C LEU A 144 17.48 6.77 14.46
N GLU A 145 18.24 6.01 15.24
CA GLU A 145 19.44 5.30 14.81
C GLU A 145 19.06 3.85 14.45
N PHE A 146 19.15 3.51 13.16
CA PHE A 146 18.87 2.15 12.70
C PHE A 146 19.97 1.18 13.19
N ASN A 147 19.59 -0.07 13.50
CA ASN A 147 20.45 -1.12 14.08
C ASN A 147 20.87 -0.92 15.55
N LYS A 148 20.37 0.11 16.22
CA LYS A 148 20.48 0.28 17.67
C LYS A 148 19.27 -0.36 18.35
N GLU A 149 19.48 -1.04 19.47
CA GLU A 149 18.39 -1.59 20.28
C GLU A 149 17.73 -0.46 21.09
N TYR A 150 16.41 -0.41 21.06
CA TYR A 150 15.59 0.55 21.80
C TYR A 150 14.65 -0.18 22.74
N ASN A 151 14.40 0.45 23.89
CA ASN A 151 13.27 0.12 24.74
C ASN A 151 12.03 0.87 24.22
N LEU A 152 11.16 0.16 23.51
CA LEU A 152 9.89 0.73 23.03
C LEU A 152 8.91 0.96 24.17
N LYS A 153 8.99 0.11 25.19
CA LYS A 153 8.22 0.22 26.42
C LYS A 153 9.17 0.09 27.59
N GLU A 154 9.04 1.00 28.54
CA GLU A 154 9.79 0.99 29.79
C GLU A 154 9.06 0.21 30.89
N GLY A 155 9.85 -0.33 31.82
CA GLY A 155 9.35 -0.93 33.06
C GLY A 155 8.86 0.13 34.06
N ALA A 156 8.13 -0.29 35.09
CA ALA A 156 7.62 0.61 36.13
C ALA A 156 8.73 1.51 36.72
N GLY A 157 8.46 2.78 37.00
CA GLY A 157 9.45 3.71 37.55
C GLY A 157 10.50 4.27 36.58
N ASN A 158 10.67 3.69 35.39
CA ASN A 158 11.61 4.17 34.36
C ASN A 158 10.98 5.06 33.28
N GLY A 159 9.66 5.26 33.34
CA GLY A 159 8.90 6.11 32.42
C GLY A 159 8.57 7.48 32.99
N TYR A 160 8.13 8.42 32.15
CA TYR A 160 7.73 9.75 32.57
C TYR A 160 6.35 9.73 33.22
N SER A 161 6.26 10.11 34.50
CA SER A 161 4.99 10.36 35.18
C SER A 161 3.92 9.25 35.02
N GLY A 162 4.37 7.99 34.98
CA GLY A 162 3.50 6.82 34.80
C GLY A 162 3.16 6.45 33.35
N ASN A 163 3.77 7.09 32.36
CA ASN A 163 3.70 6.71 30.94
C ASN A 163 4.93 5.89 30.56
N TYR A 164 4.69 4.75 29.94
CA TYR A 164 5.72 3.75 29.63
C TYR A 164 5.74 3.40 28.15
N GLY A 165 5.48 4.38 27.28
CA GLY A 165 5.45 4.17 25.82
C GLY A 165 4.19 3.45 25.31
N THR A 166 3.12 3.34 26.09
CA THR A 166 1.82 2.79 25.63
C THR A 166 0.81 3.93 25.41
N VAL A 167 0.06 3.87 24.32
CA VAL A 167 -0.93 4.89 23.92
C VAL A 167 -2.25 4.23 23.52
N TYR A 168 -3.36 4.91 23.75
CA TYR A 168 -4.68 4.52 23.25
C TYR A 168 -4.86 5.07 21.84
N LEU A 169 -4.77 4.18 20.85
CA LEU A 169 -5.17 4.45 19.48
C LEU A 169 -6.69 4.34 19.33
N GLU A 170 -7.29 3.36 20.02
CA GLU A 170 -8.71 3.08 19.99
C GLU A 170 -9.21 2.77 21.40
N GLY A 171 -10.42 3.23 21.72
CA GLY A 171 -11.04 3.00 23.01
C GLY A 171 -10.20 3.54 24.18
N SER A 172 -10.38 2.96 25.37
CA SER A 172 -9.58 3.31 26.54
C SER A 172 -9.44 2.22 27.60
N GLY A 173 -10.01 1.04 27.34
CA GLY A 173 -9.94 -0.12 28.21
C GLY A 173 -8.68 -0.97 28.00
N ALA A 174 -8.45 -1.90 28.94
CA ALA A 174 -7.37 -2.87 28.81
C ALA A 174 -7.61 -3.85 27.66
N ASP A 175 -8.86 -4.21 27.39
CA ASP A 175 -9.20 -5.13 26.29
C ASP A 175 -9.06 -4.46 24.92
N ASP A 176 -9.37 -3.16 24.82
CA ASP A 176 -9.08 -2.35 23.60
C ASP A 176 -7.58 -2.37 23.30
N LEU A 177 -6.73 -2.19 24.32
CA LEU A 177 -5.28 -2.27 24.15
C LEU A 177 -4.84 -3.66 23.71
N LYS A 178 -5.33 -4.74 24.33
CA LYS A 178 -4.98 -6.12 23.93
C LYS A 178 -5.36 -6.37 22.48
N GLU A 179 -6.55 -5.95 22.08
CA GLU A 179 -7.03 -6.10 20.71
C GLU A 179 -6.16 -5.30 19.73
N THR A 180 -5.81 -4.06 20.08
CA THR A 180 -4.93 -3.22 19.26
C THR A 180 -3.51 -3.79 19.18
N VAL A 181 -2.97 -4.40 20.25
CA VAL A 181 -1.67 -5.10 20.18
C VAL A 181 -1.76 -6.32 19.25
N ARG A 182 -2.86 -7.07 19.31
CA ARG A 182 -3.02 -8.30 18.53
C ARG A 182 -3.22 -8.00 17.04
N ASN A 183 -4.16 -7.12 16.72
CA ASN A 183 -4.68 -6.92 15.38
C ASN A 183 -4.29 -5.57 14.76
N GLY A 184 -3.80 -4.63 15.56
CA GLY A 184 -3.54 -3.25 15.14
C GLY A 184 -4.78 -2.37 15.20
N SER A 185 -4.58 -1.07 15.06
CA SER A 185 -5.69 -0.12 14.91
C SER A 185 -6.51 -0.43 13.66
N LYS A 186 -7.83 -0.38 13.80
CA LYS A 186 -8.82 -0.53 12.73
C LYS A 186 -9.00 0.78 11.98
N GLU A 187 -9.06 1.88 12.73
CA GLU A 187 -9.19 3.23 12.21
C GLU A 187 -7.87 3.74 11.64
N MET A 188 -7.99 4.69 10.71
CA MET A 188 -6.86 5.40 10.11
C MET A 188 -6.47 6.55 11.03
N HIS A 189 -5.19 6.60 11.41
CA HIS A 189 -4.60 7.69 12.18
C HIS A 189 -3.70 8.53 11.29
N TYR A 190 -3.74 9.85 11.47
CA TYR A 190 -2.99 10.83 10.71
C TYR A 190 -1.96 11.57 11.57
N ILE A 191 -0.93 12.10 10.92
CA ILE A 191 -0.08 13.13 11.54
C ILE A 191 -0.97 14.32 11.91
N GLY A 192 -0.83 14.81 13.14
CA GLY A 192 -1.68 15.84 13.74
C GLY A 192 -2.82 15.30 14.60
N ASP A 193 -3.11 13.99 14.57
CA ASP A 193 -4.12 13.40 15.44
C ASP A 193 -3.67 13.42 16.91
N LEU A 194 -4.60 13.76 17.80
CA LEU A 194 -4.40 13.69 19.25
C LEU A 194 -4.83 12.32 19.79
N ILE A 195 -3.87 11.56 20.31
CA ILE A 195 -4.09 10.26 20.96
C ILE A 195 -3.77 10.35 22.45
N TYR A 196 -4.33 9.46 23.28
CA TYR A 196 -4.15 9.54 24.73
C TYR A 196 -3.06 8.59 25.23
N THR A 197 -2.22 9.04 26.15
CA THR A 197 -1.30 8.16 26.87
C THR A 197 -2.04 7.13 27.72
N ALA A 198 -1.52 5.91 27.75
CA ALA A 198 -2.03 4.84 28.60
C ALA A 198 -1.17 4.75 29.87
N THR A 199 -1.75 5.16 30.99
CA THR A 199 -1.03 5.23 32.27
C THR A 199 -0.82 3.86 32.92
N GLY A 200 0.28 3.73 33.64
CA GLY A 200 0.68 2.51 34.34
C GLY A 200 1.43 1.53 33.43
N ASN A 201 2.08 0.53 34.02
CA ASN A 201 2.96 -0.39 33.30
C ASN A 201 2.21 -1.30 32.28
N LYS A 202 0.87 -1.33 32.29
CA LYS A 202 0.00 -2.11 31.37
C LYS A 202 0.44 -3.57 31.15
N VAL A 203 0.83 -4.27 32.22
CA VAL A 203 1.28 -5.68 32.17
C VAL A 203 0.27 -6.64 31.51
N SER A 204 -1.01 -6.27 31.46
CA SER A 204 -2.09 -7.05 30.85
C SER A 204 -1.95 -7.26 29.34
N VAL A 205 -1.08 -6.52 28.64
CA VAL A 205 -0.87 -6.68 27.19
C VAL A 205 0.36 -7.54 26.85
N ASN A 206 1.09 -7.99 27.87
CA ASN A 206 2.31 -8.77 27.70
C ASN A 206 2.06 -10.10 26.99
N SER A 207 0.93 -10.76 27.27
CA SER A 207 0.52 -12.00 26.62
C SER A 207 0.37 -11.85 25.10
N GLU A 208 -0.08 -10.69 24.65
CA GLU A 208 -0.32 -10.36 23.25
C GLU A 208 1.01 -10.12 22.53
N VAL A 209 1.96 -9.44 23.18
CA VAL A 209 3.32 -9.28 22.67
C VAL A 209 4.02 -10.65 22.58
N GLN A 210 3.91 -11.48 23.62
CA GLN A 210 4.44 -12.85 23.61
C GLN A 210 3.82 -13.69 22.49
N THR A 211 2.54 -13.48 22.21
CA THR A 211 1.85 -14.15 21.10
C THR A 211 2.42 -13.71 19.75
N LEU A 212 2.71 -12.41 19.55
CA LEU A 212 3.36 -11.93 18.33
C LEU A 212 4.75 -12.54 18.14
N ILE A 213 5.55 -12.59 19.21
CA ILE A 213 6.89 -13.20 19.18
C ILE A 213 6.79 -14.69 18.84
N SER A 214 5.91 -15.43 19.51
CA SER A 214 5.74 -16.88 19.35
C SER A 214 5.16 -17.28 17.99
N LYS A 215 4.42 -16.38 17.32
CA LYS A 215 3.90 -16.62 15.97
C LYS A 215 4.97 -16.54 14.88
N CYS A 216 6.13 -15.93 15.17
CA CYS A 216 7.25 -15.91 14.23
C CYS A 216 7.93 -17.28 14.18
N LYS A 217 7.65 -18.06 13.14
CA LYS A 217 8.24 -19.40 12.94
C LYS A 217 9.50 -19.41 12.08
N ASP A 218 9.80 -18.28 11.43
CA ASP A 218 10.81 -18.17 10.39
C ASP A 218 12.19 -17.70 10.90
N GLY A 219 12.39 -17.66 12.22
CA GLY A 219 13.67 -17.21 12.80
C GLY A 219 14.04 -15.77 12.45
N CYS A 220 13.05 -14.88 12.27
CA CYS A 220 13.31 -13.50 11.87
C CYS A 220 14.17 -12.76 12.91
N THR A 221 15.02 -11.88 12.41
CA THR A 221 15.87 -10.95 13.17
C THR A 221 15.70 -9.54 12.61
N SER A 222 16.29 -8.52 13.24
CA SER A 222 16.25 -7.13 12.75
C SER A 222 16.87 -6.95 11.37
N ASN A 223 17.83 -7.80 10.97
CA ASN A 223 18.54 -7.72 9.69
C ASN A 223 18.06 -8.73 8.65
N ASN A 224 17.28 -9.74 9.07
CA ASN A 224 16.76 -10.77 8.17
C ASN A 224 15.35 -11.17 8.62
N TYR A 225 14.34 -10.67 7.93
CA TYR A 225 12.94 -10.88 8.26
C TYR A 225 12.10 -11.05 6.99
N LYS A 226 10.95 -11.72 7.13
CA LYS A 226 9.90 -11.75 6.11
C LYS A 226 9.01 -10.51 6.27
N GLU A 227 8.49 -10.00 5.15
CA GLU A 227 7.62 -8.80 5.14
C GLU A 227 6.39 -8.95 6.06
N ASN A 228 5.83 -10.15 6.16
CA ASN A 228 4.64 -10.44 6.96
C ASN A 228 4.97 -10.97 8.38
N CYS A 229 6.19 -10.80 8.86
CA CYS A 229 6.59 -11.27 10.17
C CYS A 229 5.75 -10.61 11.28
N PRO A 230 5.11 -11.38 12.19
CA PRO A 230 4.28 -10.81 13.27
C PRO A 230 5.03 -9.91 14.27
N ARG A 231 6.36 -10.00 14.31
CA ARG A 231 7.23 -9.15 15.14
C ARG A 231 7.48 -7.77 14.52
N LEU A 232 7.13 -7.58 13.25
CA LEU A 232 7.21 -6.30 12.55
C LEU A 232 5.94 -5.50 12.80
N ILE A 233 6.06 -4.54 13.70
CA ILE A 233 4.95 -3.65 14.07
C ILE A 233 5.20 -2.25 13.54
N THR A 234 4.12 -1.51 13.32
CA THR A 234 4.21 -0.08 13.04
C THR A 234 3.66 0.69 14.22
N ILE A 235 4.34 1.75 14.62
CA ILE A 235 4.00 2.55 15.79
C ILE A 235 3.93 4.04 15.43
N PRO A 236 3.07 4.82 16.09
CA PRO A 236 3.16 6.28 16.04
C PRO A 236 4.42 6.80 16.73
N ILE A 237 4.93 7.91 16.21
CA ILE A 237 5.88 8.80 16.88
C ILE A 237 5.08 10.00 17.33
N VAL A 238 5.27 10.40 18.59
CA VAL A 238 4.51 11.48 19.22
C VAL A 238 5.41 12.65 19.61
N ASP A 239 4.83 13.83 19.70
CA ASP A 239 5.52 15.05 20.11
C ASP A 239 6.23 14.91 21.48
N SER A 240 5.54 14.36 22.49
CA SER A 240 6.12 14.03 23.78
C SER A 240 5.30 12.99 24.54
N LEU A 241 5.97 12.19 25.37
CA LEU A 241 5.38 11.28 26.35
C LEU A 241 5.54 11.80 27.79
N ASN A 242 6.27 12.90 27.98
CA ASN A 242 6.47 13.57 29.26
C ASN A 242 5.24 14.39 29.69
N VAL A 243 4.12 13.70 29.84
CA VAL A 243 2.83 14.25 30.26
C VAL A 243 2.33 13.55 31.52
N ASN A 244 1.68 14.30 32.42
CA ASN A 244 1.20 13.72 33.68
C ASN A 244 -0.14 13.00 33.49
N GLY A 245 -0.15 11.70 33.79
CA GLY A 245 -1.37 10.89 33.72
C GLY A 245 -1.85 10.63 32.30
N LYS A 246 -3.16 10.39 32.14
CA LYS A 246 -3.79 10.16 30.83
C LYS A 246 -3.99 11.52 30.17
N LYS A 247 -3.15 11.85 29.20
CA LYS A 247 -3.22 13.13 28.48
C LYS A 247 -3.06 12.90 26.98
N SER A 248 -3.60 13.82 26.19
CA SER A 248 -3.43 13.82 24.74
C SER A 248 -2.00 14.17 24.35
N VAL A 249 -1.48 13.47 23.36
CA VAL A 249 -0.19 13.68 22.68
C VAL A 249 -0.44 13.65 21.18
N GLU A 250 0.33 14.39 20.41
CA GLU A 250 0.11 14.55 18.97
C GLU A 250 0.97 13.57 18.18
N ILE A 251 0.39 12.88 17.19
CA ILE A 251 1.15 12.05 16.26
C ILE A 251 1.93 12.95 15.31
N VAL A 252 3.25 12.85 15.31
CA VAL A 252 4.15 13.60 14.41
C VAL A 252 4.73 12.74 13.28
N GLY A 253 4.62 11.42 13.39
CA GLY A 253 5.12 10.50 12.37
C GLY A 253 4.82 9.04 12.69
N PHE A 254 5.38 8.14 11.88
CA PHE A 254 5.24 6.70 12.05
C PHE A 254 6.58 6.02 11.81
N ALA A 255 6.84 4.95 12.55
CA ALA A 255 8.03 4.13 12.36
C ALA A 255 7.73 2.64 12.45
N LYS A 256 8.54 1.86 11.71
CA LYS A 256 8.50 0.41 11.72
C LYS A 256 9.49 -0.12 12.76
N PHE A 257 9.02 -1.01 13.62
CA PHE A 257 9.79 -1.55 14.73
C PHE A 257 9.74 -3.08 14.70
N PHE A 258 10.90 -3.70 14.81
CA PHE A 258 11.04 -5.15 14.97
C PHE A 258 11.16 -5.47 16.46
N ILE A 259 10.16 -6.19 17.01
CA ILE A 259 10.18 -6.64 18.41
C ILE A 259 11.24 -7.73 18.55
N ASN A 260 12.33 -7.44 19.27
CA ASN A 260 13.36 -8.42 19.57
C ASN A 260 12.96 -9.30 20.76
N GLU A 261 12.66 -8.68 21.90
CA GLU A 261 12.35 -9.39 23.13
C GLU A 261 11.30 -8.66 23.98
N LEU A 262 10.62 -9.43 24.82
CA LEU A 262 9.85 -8.94 25.95
C LEU A 262 10.54 -9.43 27.22
N SER A 263 11.14 -8.50 27.97
CA SER A 263 11.72 -8.78 29.29
C SER A 263 10.70 -8.48 30.38
N ILE A 264 10.58 -9.37 31.36
CA ILE A 264 9.74 -9.22 32.54
C ILE A 264 10.63 -9.44 33.76
N GLU A 265 10.96 -8.35 34.47
CA GLU A 265 11.84 -8.40 35.65
C GLU A 265 11.04 -8.30 36.96
N GLY A 266 11.16 -9.31 37.81
CA GLY A 266 10.49 -9.40 39.12
C GLY A 266 9.32 -10.40 39.17
N ASN A 267 9.04 -10.96 40.34
CA ASN A 267 8.04 -12.01 40.53
C ASN A 267 6.60 -11.52 40.23
N GLY A 268 6.03 -12.00 39.14
CA GLY A 268 4.58 -12.07 38.92
C GLY A 268 3.88 -10.83 38.34
N ASN A 269 4.44 -9.62 38.41
CA ASN A 269 3.91 -8.38 37.81
C ASN A 269 5.03 -7.36 37.49
N GLY A 270 6.21 -7.89 37.14
CA GLY A 270 7.47 -7.18 37.05
C GLY A 270 7.55 -6.00 36.05
N HIS A 271 8.64 -5.23 36.17
CA HIS A 271 9.05 -4.22 35.21
C HIS A 271 9.09 -4.86 33.82
N THR A 272 8.17 -4.43 32.94
CA THR A 272 8.04 -5.04 31.63
C THR A 272 8.66 -4.11 30.61
N THR A 273 9.66 -4.61 29.89
CA THR A 273 10.37 -3.87 28.86
C THR A 273 10.21 -4.56 27.51
N ILE A 274 9.75 -3.84 26.50
CA ILE A 274 9.75 -4.33 25.12
C ILE A 274 10.98 -3.76 24.43
N LYS A 275 11.89 -4.63 23.98
CA LYS A 275 13.09 -4.20 23.24
C LYS A 275 13.04 -4.61 21.79
N GLY A 276 13.74 -3.86 20.96
CA GLY A 276 13.78 -4.12 19.53
C GLY A 276 14.52 -3.06 18.75
N TYR A 277 14.34 -3.08 17.43
CA TYR A 277 15.10 -2.27 16.50
C TYR A 277 14.17 -1.54 15.55
N PHE A 278 14.44 -0.25 15.31
CA PHE A 278 13.82 0.44 14.19
C PHE A 278 14.41 -0.05 12.88
N ILE A 279 13.55 -0.27 11.90
CA ILE A 279 13.94 -0.74 10.57
C ILE A 279 13.43 0.23 9.51
N LYS A 280 14.19 0.37 8.42
CA LYS A 280 13.71 1.08 7.24
C LYS A 280 12.75 0.18 6.48
N SER A 281 11.58 0.70 6.11
CA SER A 281 10.58 -0.07 5.39
C SER A 281 9.72 0.83 4.51
N VAL A 282 9.09 0.23 3.50
CA VAL A 282 8.18 0.90 2.58
C VAL A 282 6.81 0.23 2.70
N GLU A 283 5.80 1.00 3.07
CA GLU A 283 4.45 0.53 3.38
C GLU A 283 3.40 1.19 2.50
N SER A 284 2.19 0.65 2.53
CA SER A 284 1.03 1.31 1.92
C SER A 284 0.39 2.27 2.93
N GLY A 285 0.29 3.55 2.58
CA GLY A 285 -0.24 4.59 3.46
C GLY A 285 -0.59 5.84 2.68
N LYS A 286 -1.22 6.82 3.34
CA LYS A 286 -1.46 8.11 2.71
C LYS A 286 -0.13 8.86 2.63
N VAL A 287 0.38 9.07 1.42
CA VAL A 287 1.66 9.75 1.20
C VAL A 287 1.45 11.26 1.16
N ASP A 288 2.26 11.98 1.92
CA ASP A 288 2.45 13.43 1.80
C ASP A 288 3.96 13.72 1.79
N GLY A 289 4.44 14.43 0.77
CA GLY A 289 5.87 14.68 0.53
C GLY A 289 6.51 15.64 1.54
N ALA A 290 5.72 16.25 2.45
CA ALA A 290 6.20 17.27 3.39
C ALA A 290 6.49 16.76 4.80
N ALA A 291 6.07 15.54 5.18
CA ALA A 291 6.23 15.04 6.55
C ALA A 291 7.66 14.51 6.83
N THR A 292 8.08 14.53 8.10
CA THR A 292 9.37 13.97 8.54
C THR A 292 9.42 12.46 8.30
N ASN A 293 10.49 11.97 7.67
CA ASN A 293 10.67 10.55 7.37
C ASN A 293 11.47 9.87 8.49
N TYR A 294 10.80 9.03 9.28
CA TYR A 294 11.41 8.24 10.36
C TYR A 294 11.85 6.83 9.91
N GLY A 295 12.18 6.67 8.63
CA GLY A 295 12.55 5.39 8.01
C GLY A 295 11.38 4.59 7.46
N LEU A 296 10.14 5.08 7.64
CA LEU A 296 8.94 4.50 7.06
C LEU A 296 8.44 5.37 5.90
N SER A 297 8.54 4.85 4.68
CA SER A 297 8.06 5.54 3.48
C SER A 297 6.77 4.92 2.97
N GLY A 298 5.86 5.72 2.44
CA GLY A 298 4.64 5.28 1.81
C GLY A 298 4.74 5.30 0.30
N ILE A 299 4.00 4.42 -0.38
CA ILE A 299 3.83 4.49 -1.84
C ILE A 299 2.37 4.69 -2.19
N LYS A 300 2.15 5.51 -3.23
CA LYS A 300 0.83 5.72 -3.81
C LYS A 300 0.91 5.86 -5.33
N LEU A 301 -0.01 5.20 -6.04
CA LEU A 301 -0.28 5.51 -7.45
C LEU A 301 -0.93 6.90 -7.56
N VAL A 302 -0.39 7.71 -8.44
CA VAL A 302 -0.91 9.01 -8.84
C VAL A 302 -1.28 8.92 -10.31
N LYS A 303 -2.56 9.15 -10.60
CA LYS A 303 -3.07 9.29 -11.97
C LYS A 303 -2.75 10.67 -12.50
#